data_AF-A0A7V5RZM5-F1
#
_entry.id   AF-A0A7V5RZM5-F1
#
_cell.length_a   1.000
_cell.length_b   1.000
_cell.length_c   1.000
_cell.angle_alpha   90.00
_cell.angle_beta   90.00
_cell.angle_gamma   90.00
#
_symmetry.space_group_name_H-M   'P 1'
#
loop_
_entity.id
_entity.type
_entity.pdbx_description
1 polymer ?
#
loop_
_entity_poly.entity_id
_entity_poly.type
_entity_poly.pdbx_seq_one_letter_code
_entity_poly.pdbx_strand_id
1 'polypeptide(L)' 'MPTLELNAEQIEKLVEQLKPEERLRLLMKLAASARLRMEQHRVTAEARLRTLTAERGLDWDALSEEQRIEFVDDLLHK' A
#
# COMPACT_ATOMS: atom_id res chain seq x y z
N MET A 1 -21.27 17.51 -18.32
CA MET A 1 -20.54 16.33 -18.78
C MET A 1 -21.06 15.15 -17.96
N PRO A 2 -21.65 14.11 -18.57
CA PRO A 2 -22.03 12.93 -17.81
C PRO A 2 -20.78 12.26 -17.23
N THR A 3 -20.82 11.95 -15.93
CA THR A 3 -19.77 11.17 -15.26
C THR A 3 -19.99 9.71 -15.61
N LEU A 4 -18.98 9.08 -16.22
CA LEU A 4 -19.02 7.65 -16.50
C LEU A 4 -18.55 6.90 -15.25
N GLU A 5 -19.45 6.16 -14.61
CA GLU A 5 -19.10 5.27 -13.51
C GLU A 5 -18.77 3.88 -14.08
N LEU A 6 -17.52 3.47 -13.87
CA LEU A 6 -17.04 2.15 -14.28
C LEU A 6 -16.68 1.33 -13.04
N ASN A 7 -17.16 0.09 -13.00
CA ASN A 7 -16.74 -0.88 -12.00
C ASN A 7 -15.43 -1.57 -12.41
N ALA A 8 -14.85 -2.34 -11.49
CA ALA A 8 -13.56 -3.02 -11.71
C ALA A 8 -13.63 -3.99 -12.92
N GLU A 9 -14.69 -4.77 -13.05
CA GLU A 9 -14.87 -5.72 -14.16
C GLU A 9 -14.93 -5.02 -15.53
N GLN A 10 -15.57 -3.85 -15.60
CA GLN A 10 -15.64 -3.05 -16.82
C GLN A 10 -14.28 -2.48 -17.18
N ILE A 11 -13.48 -2.07 -16.19
CA ILE A 11 -12.11 -1.59 -16.41
C ILE A 11 -11.23 -2.74 -16.92
N GLU A 12 -11.32 -3.93 -16.34
CA GLU A 12 -10.56 -5.11 -16.77
C GLU A 12 -10.84 -5.45 -18.24
N LYS A 13 -12.12 -5.51 -18.62
CA LYS A 13 -12.52 -5.75 -20.02
C LYS A 13 -11.97 -4.69 -20.99
N LEU A 14 -11.84 -3.44 -20.56
CA LEU A 14 -11.23 -2.38 -21.39
C LEU A 14 -9.72 -2.58 -21.53
N VAL A 15 -9.04 -3.01 -20.47
CA VAL A 15 -7.60 -3.32 -20.50
C VAL A 15 -7.31 -4.53 -21.41
N GLU A 16 -8.21 -5.52 -21.43
CA GLU A 16 -8.12 -6.70 -22.31
C GLU A 16 -8.27 -6.36 -23.81
N GLN A 17 -8.90 -5.24 -24.15
CA GLN A 17 -9.05 -4.78 -25.53
C GLN A 17 -7.83 -4.00 -26.05
N LEU A 18 -6.92 -3.59 -25.15
CA LEU A 18 -5.70 -2.87 -25.54
C LEU A 18 -4.76 -3.76 -26.33
N LYS A 19 -4.02 -3.14 -27.27
CA LYS A 19 -2.92 -3.81 -27.97
C LYS A 19 -1.82 -4.21 -26.97
N PRO A 20 -1.01 -5.24 -27.27
CA PRO A 20 0.04 -5.71 -26.36
C PRO A 20 0.99 -4.60 -25.87
N GLU A 21 1.41 -3.69 -26.75
CA GLU A 21 2.30 -2.58 -26.41
C GLU A 21 1.65 -1.57 -25.46
N GLU A 22 0.36 -1.30 -25.63
CA GLU A 22 -0.41 -0.38 -24.80
C GLU A 22 -0.67 -0.98 -23.42
N ARG A 23 -0.94 -2.29 -23.36
CA ARG A 23 -1.09 -3.04 -22.12
C ARG A 23 0.22 -3.08 -21.33
N LEU A 24 1.36 -3.32 -22.00
CA LEU A 24 2.68 -3.29 -21.36
C LEU A 24 2.98 -1.90 -20.79
N ARG A 25 2.69 -0.83 -21.54
CA ARG A 25 2.86 0.55 -21.07
C ARG A 25 1.97 0.85 -19.85
N LEU A 26 0.72 0.40 -19.86
CA LEU A 26 -0.20 0.57 -18.73
C LEU A 26 0.31 -0.19 -17.49
N LEU A 27 0.74 -1.44 -17.67
CA LEU A 27 1.32 -2.24 -16.59
C LEU A 27 2.54 -1.55 -15.96
N MET A 28 3.46 -1.03 -16.77
CA MET A 28 4.63 -0.30 -16.26
C MET A 28 4.24 0.94 -15.46
N LYS A 29 3.23 1.71 -15.92
CA LYS A 29 2.71 2.86 -15.16
C LYS A 29 2.07 2.43 -13.84
N LEU A 30 1.27 1.37 -13.85
CA LEU A 30 0.65 0.83 -12.65
C LEU A 30 1.71 0.34 -11.65
N ALA A 31 2.73 -0.38 -12.12
CA ALA A 31 3.84 -0.86 -11.29
C ALA A 31 4.65 0.30 -10.66
N ALA A 32 4.97 1.33 -11.45
CA ALA A 32 5.64 2.52 -10.93
C ALA A 32 4.80 3.23 -9.84
N SER A 33 3.50 3.36 -10.08
CA SER A 33 2.57 3.95 -9.11
C SER A 33 2.37 3.09 -7.85
N ALA A 34 2.41 1.76 -7.99
CA ALA A 34 2.31 0.83 -6.88
C ALA A 34 3.51 0.94 -5.95
N ARG A 35 4.72 1.09 -6.50
CA ARG A 35 5.94 1.30 -5.70
C ARG A 35 5.91 2.61 -4.91
N LEU A 36 5.44 3.69 -5.53
CA LEU A 36 5.26 4.98 -4.85
C LEU A 36 4.21 4.88 -3.74
N ARG A 37 3.07 4.22 -4.01
CA ARG A 37 2.02 3.99 -3.00
C ARG A 37 2.52 3.10 -1.87
N MET A 38 3.28 2.05 -2.17
CA MET A 38 3.87 1.16 -1.16
C MET A 38 4.77 1.93 -0.20
N GLU A 39 5.61 2.82 -0.73
CA GLU A 39 6.48 3.67 0.08
C GLU A 39 5.69 4.67 0.93
N GLN A 40 4.67 5.32 0.35
CA GLN A 40 3.78 6.21 1.09
C GLN A 40 3.00 5.49 2.19
N HIS A 41 2.52 4.27 1.92
CA HIS A 41 1.88 3.41 2.90
C HIS A 41 2.85 3.01 4.00
N ARG A 42 4.09 2.66 3.66
CA ARG A 42 5.15 2.33 4.64
C ARG A 42 5.42 3.51 5.57
N VAL A 43 5.66 4.70 5.03
CA VAL A 43 5.90 5.92 5.83
C VAL A 43 4.71 6.22 6.75
N THR A 44 3.49 6.12 6.23
CA THR A 44 2.27 6.36 7.00
C THR A 44 2.07 5.31 8.10
N ALA A 45 2.31 4.04 7.79
CA ALA A 45 2.22 2.94 8.74
C ALA A 45 3.28 3.09 9.85
N GLU A 46 4.54 3.37 9.49
CA GLU A 46 5.61 3.60 10.46
C GLU A 46 5.33 4.80 11.37
N ALA A 47 4.78 5.90 10.85
CA ALA A 47 4.38 7.05 11.67
C ALA A 47 3.30 6.67 12.71
N ARG A 48 2.33 5.84 12.30
CA ARG A 48 1.31 5.32 13.22
C ARG A 48 1.90 4.37 14.25
N LEU A 49 2.84 3.51 13.86
CA LEU A 49 3.53 2.58 14.76
C LEU A 49 4.40 3.31 15.79
N ARG A 50 5.09 4.40 15.40
CA ARG A 50 5.78 5.31 16.33
C ARG A 50 4.84 5.91 17.38
N THR A 51 3.63 6.29 16.96
CA THR A 51 2.62 6.82 17.89
C THR A 51 2.16 5.74 18.88
N LEU A 52 1.81 4.56 18.37
CA LEU A 52 1.30 3.44 19.19
C LEU A 52 2.36 2.85 20.15
N THR A 53 3.63 2.86 19.76
CA THR A 53 4.73 2.45 20.65
C THR A 53 4.98 3.48 21.73
N ALA A 54 4.98 4.77 21.40
CA ALA A 54 5.14 5.85 22.37
C ALA A 54 4.03 5.86 23.43
N GLU A 55 2.78 5.55 23.05
CA GLU A 55 1.66 5.34 23.99
C GLU A 55 1.94 4.22 25.01
N ARG A 56 2.77 3.25 24.65
CA ARG A 56 3.20 2.14 25.50
C ARG A 56 4.57 2.39 26.17
N GLY A 57 5.13 3.59 26.04
CA GLY A 57 6.43 3.96 26.60
C GLY A 57 7.63 3.34 25.86
N LEU A 58 7.42 2.85 24.63
CA LEU A 58 8.44 2.26 23.79
C LEU A 58 8.85 3.23 22.67
N ASP A 59 10.09 3.14 22.21
CA ASP A 59 10.58 3.87 21.04
C ASP A 59 10.71 2.90 19.85
N TRP A 60 9.82 3.05 18.85
CA TRP A 60 9.81 2.26 17.63
C TRP A 60 11.16 2.24 16.90
N ASP A 61 11.87 3.36 16.86
CA ASP A 61 13.12 3.47 16.12
C ASP A 61 14.29 2.77 16.86
N ALA A 62 14.15 2.53 18.17
CA ALA A 62 15.08 1.77 19.00
C ALA A 62 14.80 0.26 19.07
N LEU A 63 13.62 -0.20 18.64
CA LEU A 63 13.26 -1.63 18.62
C LEU A 63 14.06 -2.39 17.55
N SER A 64 14.48 -3.61 17.89
CA SER A 64 14.99 -4.57 16.90
C SER A 64 13.89 -5.00 15.93
N GLU A 65 14.28 -5.59 14.80
CA GLU A 65 13.31 -6.11 13.82
C GLU A 65 12.39 -7.17 14.42
N GLU A 66 12.93 -8.10 15.23
CA GLU A 66 12.16 -9.11 15.95
C GLU A 66 11.14 -8.48 16.91
N GLN A 67 11.54 -7.45 17.67
CA GLN A 67 10.65 -6.75 18.59
C GLN A 67 9.55 -5.96 17.87
N ARG A 68 9.85 -5.41 16.68
CA ARG A 68 8.84 -4.75 15.84
C ARG A 68 7.81 -5.74 15.31
N ILE A 69 8.26 -6.92 14.88
CA ILE A 69 7.37 -8.00 14.42
C ILE A 69 6.44 -8.43 15.56
N GLU A 70 6.99 -8.69 16.75
CA GLU A 70 6.22 -9.08 17.92
C GLU A 70 5.20 -8.01 18.32
N PHE A 71 5.59 -6.73 18.29
CA PHE A 71 4.68 -5.60 18.57
C PHE A 71 3.52 -5.48 17.57
N VAL A 72 3.79 -5.71 16.28
CA VAL A 72 2.76 -5.69 15.23
C VAL A 72 1.84 -6.91 15.36
N ASP A 73 2.40 -8.07 15.69
CA ASP A 73 1.63 -9.30 15.92
C ASP A 73 0.65 -9.12 17.10
N ASP A 74 1.12 -8.54 18.20
CA ASP A 74 0.31 -8.16 19.38
C ASP A 74 -0.79 -7.15 19.06
N LEU A 75 -0.59 -6.28 18.06
CA LEU A 75 -1.60 -5.31 17.61
C LEU A 75 -2.68 -5.96 16.74
N LEU A 76 -2.33 -6.97 15.94
CA LEU A 76 -3.25 -7.65 15.02
C LEU A 76 -4.10 -8.72 15.73
N HIS A 77 -3.59 -9.29 16.82
CA HIS A 77 -4.25 -10.34 17.59
C HIS A 77 -5.11 -9.83 18.77
N LYS A 78 -5.38 -8.53 18.85
CA LYS A 78 -6.31 -7.90 19.82
C LYS A 78 -7.58 -7.42 19.15
#